data_AF-A0AAD0TZ91-F1
#
_entry.id   AF-A0AAD0TZ91-F1
#
_cell.length_a   1.000
_cell.length_b   1.000
_cell.length_c   1.000
_cell.angle_alpha   90.00
_cell.angle_beta   90.00
_cell.angle_gamma   90.00
#
_symmetry.space_group_name_H-M   'P 1'
#
loop_
_entity.id
_entity.type
_entity.pdbx_description
1 polymer ?
#
loop_
_entity_poly.entity_id
_entity_poly.type
_entity_poly.pdbx_seq_one_letter_code
_entity_poly.pdbx_strand_id
1 'polypeptide(L)'
;MFKIILGSLLVATSLFSADLQSSGVEVTLENGKKAIIKREAKPKECESVAFDPKDIFGGKHEASSTVDENCKRSFVTYFGKIAPIKASDKIETYGELEVLEFIEKSKTDKNLLLIDSRTENWYNHETIATAINVPYVYTKKSQYPDEFAEALETFGVVEKNGKYDFTNAKTLLMFCNAIWCGQSPEAMKELIAIGYPQEKMKWYRGGMQSWLSVGLSTIKP
;
A
#
# COMPACT_ATOMS: atom_id res chain seq x y z
N MET A 1 -6.20 45.66 10.53
CA MET A 1 -5.33 44.54 10.14
C MET A 1 -5.73 43.31 10.93
N PHE A 2 -6.63 42.48 10.41
CA PHE A 2 -6.98 41.20 11.03
C PHE A 2 -6.16 40.10 10.34
N LYS A 3 -5.18 39.55 11.06
CA LYS A 3 -4.48 38.33 10.65
C LYS A 3 -5.38 37.15 11.03
N ILE A 4 -5.96 36.49 10.03
CA ILE A 4 -6.58 35.18 10.22
C ILE A 4 -5.45 34.16 10.17
N ILE A 5 -5.18 33.53 11.32
CA ILE A 5 -4.29 32.39 11.42
C ILE A 5 -5.04 31.22 10.78
N LEU A 6 -4.57 30.77 9.61
CA LEU A 6 -5.08 29.57 8.95
C LEU A 6 -4.54 28.35 9.71
N GLY A 7 -5.24 27.98 10.78
CA GLY A 7 -4.98 26.75 11.52
C GLY A 7 -5.30 25.55 10.64
N SER A 8 -4.31 24.68 10.49
CA SER A 8 -4.33 23.39 9.79
C SER A 8 -5.56 22.53 10.15
N LEU A 9 -6.51 22.46 9.22
CA LEU A 9 -7.74 21.67 9.30
C LEU A 9 -7.66 20.45 8.35
N LEU A 10 -6.63 19.60 8.48
CA LEU A 10 -6.46 18.43 7.60
C LEU A 10 -6.61 17.07 8.30
N VAL A 11 -6.78 17.04 9.62
CA VAL A 11 -6.86 15.76 10.37
C VAL A 11 -8.31 15.23 10.49
N ALA A 12 -9.33 16.07 10.34
CA ALA A 12 -10.72 15.65 10.54
C ALA A 12 -11.31 14.86 9.36
N THR A 13 -10.92 15.14 8.12
CA THR A 13 -11.59 14.63 6.90
C THR A 13 -11.35 13.15 6.62
N SER A 14 -10.24 12.58 7.08
CA SER A 14 -9.87 11.18 6.83
C SER A 14 -10.71 10.19 7.64
N LEU A 15 -11.05 10.52 8.89
CA LEU A 15 -11.93 9.69 9.73
C LEU A 15 -13.35 9.63 9.17
N PHE A 16 -13.91 10.77 8.76
CA PHE A 16 -15.23 10.80 8.10
C PHE A 16 -15.26 9.97 6.81
N SER A 17 -14.21 10.05 5.99
CA SER A 17 -14.16 9.33 4.72
C SER A 17 -14.11 7.81 4.89
N ALA A 18 -13.46 7.33 5.95
CA ALA A 18 -13.44 5.92 6.30
C ALA A 18 -14.82 5.39 6.72
N ASP A 19 -15.58 6.18 7.46
CA ASP A 19 -16.94 5.81 7.89
C ASP A 19 -17.92 5.83 6.71
N LEU A 20 -17.78 6.81 5.80
CA LEU A 20 -18.58 6.90 4.57
C LEU A 20 -18.45 5.67 3.65
N GLN A 21 -17.32 4.96 3.68
CA GLN A 21 -17.18 3.71 2.93
C GLN A 21 -18.21 2.66 3.34
N SER A 22 -18.59 2.63 4.63
CA SER A 22 -19.54 1.66 5.17
C SER A 22 -20.94 2.22 5.31
N SER A 23 -21.08 3.45 5.80
CA SER A 23 -22.39 4.11 5.99
C SER A 23 -23.02 4.52 4.66
N GLY A 24 -22.19 4.81 3.66
CA GLY A 24 -22.60 5.26 2.35
C GLY A 24 -22.85 6.76 2.22
N VAL A 25 -22.94 7.19 0.98
CA VAL A 25 -23.25 8.57 0.56
C VAL A 25 -24.54 8.53 -0.26
N GLU A 26 -25.59 9.19 0.22
CA GLU A 26 -26.83 9.34 -0.55
C GLU A 26 -26.63 10.37 -1.66
N VAL A 27 -27.05 10.03 -2.88
CA VAL A 27 -27.05 10.89 -4.06
C VAL A 27 -28.41 10.87 -4.73
N THR A 28 -28.76 11.96 -5.43
CA THR A 28 -29.96 12.02 -6.27
C THR A 28 -29.54 11.95 -7.73
N LEU A 29 -30.10 10.98 -8.45
CA LEU A 29 -29.87 10.77 -9.87
C LEU A 29 -30.69 11.77 -10.71
N GLU A 30 -30.34 11.93 -11.99
CA GLU A 30 -31.02 12.87 -12.90
C GLU A 30 -32.53 12.63 -13.04
N ASN A 31 -32.96 11.38 -12.89
CA ASN A 31 -34.39 11.00 -12.91
C ASN A 31 -35.10 11.23 -11.55
N GLY A 32 -34.45 11.92 -10.61
CA GLY A 32 -34.97 12.21 -9.27
C GLY A 32 -34.92 11.03 -8.28
N LYS A 33 -34.46 9.84 -8.70
CA LYS A 33 -34.31 8.70 -7.78
C LYS A 33 -33.13 8.88 -6.86
N LYS A 34 -33.26 8.45 -5.61
CA LYS A 34 -32.15 8.36 -4.66
C LYS A 34 -31.34 7.08 -4.89
N ALA A 35 -30.04 7.17 -4.75
CA ALA A 35 -29.11 6.04 -4.71
C ALA A 35 -28.13 6.22 -3.55
N ILE A 36 -27.57 5.12 -3.05
CA ILE A 36 -26.55 5.15 -1.98
C ILE A 36 -25.28 4.52 -2.52
N ILE A 37 -24.19 5.29 -2.50
CA ILE A 37 -22.85 4.82 -2.88
C ILE A 37 -22.16 4.35 -1.61
N LYS A 38 -21.84 3.07 -1.51
CA LYS A 38 -21.11 2.48 -0.38
C LYS A 38 -20.33 1.26 -0.82
N ARG A 39 -19.36 0.86 0.00
CA ARG A 39 -18.71 -0.45 -0.14
C ARG A 39 -19.67 -1.52 0.35
N GLU A 40 -19.82 -2.58 -0.43
CA GLU A 40 -20.63 -3.73 0.00
C GLU A 40 -19.94 -4.46 1.16
N ALA A 41 -20.75 -4.94 2.11
CA ALA A 41 -20.25 -5.77 3.20
C ALA A 41 -19.77 -7.11 2.63
N LYS A 42 -18.79 -7.74 3.30
CA LYS A 42 -18.32 -9.08 2.93
C LYS A 42 -19.53 -10.04 2.86
N PRO A 43 -19.84 -10.61 1.68
CA PRO A 43 -20.93 -11.58 1.56
C PRO A 43 -20.62 -12.82 2.39
N LYS A 44 -21.66 -13.50 2.90
CA LYS A 44 -21.48 -14.69 3.77
C LYS A 44 -20.80 -15.83 3.03
N GLU A 45 -21.15 -16.02 1.76
CA GLU A 45 -20.54 -16.98 0.84
C GLU A 45 -19.04 -16.73 0.62
N CYS A 46 -18.55 -15.52 0.90
CA CYS A 46 -17.13 -15.17 0.81
C CYS A 46 -16.37 -15.35 2.13
N GLU A 47 -17.01 -15.80 3.21
CA GLU A 47 -16.37 -16.00 4.52
C GLU A 47 -15.20 -16.99 4.47
N SER A 48 -15.32 -18.03 3.64
CA SER A 48 -14.31 -19.07 3.45
C SER A 48 -13.13 -18.67 2.57
N VAL A 49 -13.21 -17.54 1.87
CA VAL A 49 -12.09 -17.08 1.02
C VAL A 49 -10.97 -16.55 1.90
N ALA A 50 -9.80 -17.17 1.78
CA ALA A 50 -8.66 -16.84 2.63
C ALA A 50 -7.93 -15.59 2.13
N PHE A 51 -7.27 -14.90 3.06
CA PHE A 51 -6.32 -13.85 2.72
C PHE A 51 -5.00 -14.49 2.26
N ASP A 52 -5.03 -15.10 1.08
CA ASP A 52 -3.93 -15.87 0.50
C ASP A 52 -3.71 -15.48 -0.98
N PRO A 53 -2.47 -15.49 -1.49
CA PRO A 53 -2.19 -15.15 -2.88
C PRO A 53 -3.02 -15.94 -3.89
N LYS A 54 -3.22 -17.24 -3.67
CA LYS A 54 -3.96 -18.09 -4.61
C LYS A 54 -5.42 -17.68 -4.75
N ASP A 55 -5.99 -17.12 -3.68
CA ASP A 55 -7.41 -16.80 -3.57
C ASP A 55 -7.68 -15.34 -4.00
N ILE A 56 -6.71 -14.42 -3.79
CA ILE A 56 -6.85 -13.00 -4.14
C ILE A 56 -6.40 -12.69 -5.57
N PHE A 57 -5.34 -13.36 -6.05
CA PHE A 57 -4.78 -13.15 -7.40
C PHE A 57 -5.09 -14.32 -8.36
N GLY A 58 -5.68 -15.42 -7.88
CA GLY A 58 -6.06 -16.56 -8.71
C GLY A 58 -7.53 -16.55 -9.16
N GLY A 59 -7.81 -17.18 -10.30
CA GLY A 59 -9.17 -17.42 -10.81
C GLY A 59 -9.39 -17.03 -12.27
N LYS A 60 -10.49 -17.52 -12.86
CA LYS A 60 -11.08 -17.04 -14.13
C LYS A 60 -12.32 -16.22 -13.76
N HIS A 61 -12.45 -14.99 -14.27
CA HIS A 61 -13.69 -14.27 -14.67
C HIS A 61 -13.47 -12.74 -14.63
N GLU A 62 -13.38 -12.09 -15.79
CA GLU A 62 -14.08 -10.85 -16.24
C GLU A 62 -13.46 -10.28 -17.53
N ALA A 63 -14.27 -9.55 -18.32
CA ALA A 63 -14.25 -9.39 -19.78
C ALA A 63 -14.81 -10.60 -20.56
N SER A 64 -15.46 -10.32 -21.70
CA SER A 64 -16.19 -11.27 -22.55
C SER A 64 -15.42 -12.58 -22.77
N SER A 65 -16.13 -13.70 -22.90
CA SER A 65 -15.53 -14.99 -23.26
C SER A 65 -14.75 -14.95 -24.58
N THR A 66 -15.00 -13.94 -25.42
CA THR A 66 -14.31 -13.69 -26.70
C THR A 66 -12.98 -12.95 -26.57
N VAL A 67 -12.66 -12.38 -25.40
CA VAL A 67 -11.39 -11.69 -25.15
C VAL A 67 -10.32 -12.72 -24.78
N ASP A 68 -9.09 -12.52 -25.24
CA ASP A 68 -7.95 -13.37 -24.87
C ASP A 68 -7.72 -13.35 -23.35
N GLU A 69 -7.47 -14.51 -22.74
CA GLU A 69 -7.29 -14.62 -21.29
C GLU A 69 -6.12 -13.77 -20.76
N ASN A 70 -5.08 -13.52 -21.56
CA ASN A 70 -3.96 -12.67 -21.16
C ASN A 70 -4.35 -11.20 -21.00
N CYS A 71 -5.46 -10.78 -21.61
CA CYS A 71 -6.03 -9.44 -21.52
C CYS A 71 -7.05 -9.30 -20.38
N LYS A 72 -7.30 -10.36 -19.59
CA LYS A 72 -8.30 -10.37 -18.51
C LYS A 72 -7.64 -10.26 -17.14
N ARG A 73 -8.33 -9.66 -16.18
CA ARG A 73 -7.97 -9.67 -14.76
C ARG A 73 -9.23 -9.82 -13.92
N SER A 74 -9.13 -10.53 -12.80
CA SER A 74 -10.21 -10.71 -11.81
C SER A 74 -9.74 -10.15 -10.48
N PHE A 75 -10.60 -9.44 -9.75
CA PHE A 75 -10.23 -8.84 -8.46
C PHE A 75 -11.19 -9.28 -7.36
N VAL A 76 -10.62 -9.70 -6.23
CA VAL A 76 -11.39 -9.85 -4.99
C VAL A 76 -11.54 -8.48 -4.32
N THR A 77 -12.77 -8.06 -4.03
CA THR A 77 -13.11 -6.66 -3.69
C THR A 77 -13.44 -6.41 -2.22
N TYR A 78 -13.59 -7.45 -1.40
CA TYR A 78 -14.10 -7.33 0.00
C TYR A 78 -13.03 -7.44 1.10
N PHE A 79 -11.74 -7.52 0.75
CA PHE A 79 -10.65 -7.59 1.74
C PHE A 79 -10.21 -6.22 2.25
N GLY A 80 -9.76 -6.16 3.51
CA GLY A 80 -9.13 -4.97 4.10
C GLY A 80 -10.02 -3.73 4.17
N LYS A 81 -9.40 -2.55 4.24
CA LYS A 81 -10.06 -1.23 4.34
C LYS A 81 -9.43 -0.28 3.34
N ILE A 82 -10.23 0.44 2.55
CA ILE A 82 -9.70 1.34 1.52
C ILE A 82 -8.93 2.46 2.22
N ALA A 83 -7.65 2.55 1.92
CA ALA A 83 -6.77 3.57 2.46
C ALA A 83 -6.97 4.90 1.71
N PRO A 84 -6.86 6.06 2.38
CA PRO A 84 -6.90 7.36 1.71
C PRO A 84 -5.73 7.51 0.72
N ILE A 85 -5.77 8.52 -0.15
CA ILE A 85 -4.68 8.76 -1.10
C ILE A 85 -3.38 9.19 -0.40
N LYS A 86 -3.44 9.78 0.79
CA LYS A 86 -2.26 10.17 1.57
C LYS A 86 -2.15 9.32 2.83
N ALA A 87 -1.02 8.66 3.03
CA ALA A 87 -0.68 8.01 4.29
C ALA A 87 -0.22 9.02 5.37
N SER A 88 0.42 10.11 4.93
CA SER A 88 0.82 11.27 5.73
C SER A 88 0.98 12.48 4.80
N ASP A 89 0.97 13.70 5.35
CA ASP A 89 1.21 14.93 4.58
C ASP A 89 2.62 15.02 3.99
N LYS A 90 3.57 14.25 4.53
CA LYS A 90 4.99 14.25 4.11
C LYS A 90 5.38 13.04 3.26
N ILE A 91 4.49 12.07 3.10
CA ILE A 91 4.73 10.87 2.29
C ILE A 91 4.07 11.05 0.94
N GLU A 92 4.88 11.01 -0.11
CA GLU A 92 4.39 11.11 -1.47
C GLU A 92 3.80 9.77 -1.92
N THR A 93 2.67 9.83 -2.60
CA THR A 93 1.98 8.65 -3.11
C THR A 93 2.20 8.53 -4.60
N TYR A 94 2.64 7.35 -5.04
CA TYR A 94 3.03 7.08 -6.42
C TYR A 94 1.91 6.33 -7.15
N GLY A 95 1.75 6.62 -8.43
CA GLY A 95 1.09 5.77 -9.41
C GLY A 95 2.13 4.93 -10.17
N GLU A 96 1.66 4.25 -11.21
CA GLU A 96 2.47 3.28 -11.97
C GLU A 96 3.68 3.94 -12.66
N LEU A 97 3.51 5.14 -13.20
CA LEU A 97 4.57 5.84 -13.92
C LEU A 97 5.67 6.32 -12.97
N GLU A 98 5.31 6.83 -11.79
CA GLU A 98 6.30 7.24 -10.78
C GLU A 98 7.06 6.03 -10.21
N VAL A 99 6.40 4.86 -10.10
CA VAL A 99 7.06 3.60 -9.74
C VAL A 99 8.07 3.18 -10.82
N LEU A 100 7.71 3.26 -12.11
CA LEU A 100 8.62 2.95 -13.21
C LEU A 100 9.85 3.88 -13.20
N GLU A 101 9.63 5.18 -12.99
CA GLU A 101 10.72 6.15 -12.86
C GLU A 101 11.61 5.86 -11.64
N PHE A 102 11.02 5.46 -10.50
CA PHE A 102 11.76 5.07 -9.31
C PHE A 102 12.65 3.85 -9.56
N ILE A 103 12.10 2.82 -10.22
CA ILE A 103 12.84 1.60 -10.60
C ILE A 103 13.98 1.93 -11.57
N GLU A 104 13.76 2.84 -12.52
CA GLU A 104 14.82 3.26 -13.44
C GLU A 104 15.98 3.92 -12.68
N LYS A 105 15.67 4.82 -11.75
CA LYS A 105 16.68 5.50 -10.92
C LYS A 105 17.40 4.53 -9.97
N SER A 106 16.72 3.54 -9.41
CA SER A 106 17.31 2.59 -8.44
C SER A 106 18.35 1.64 -9.06
N LYS A 107 18.39 1.52 -10.40
CA LYS A 107 19.43 0.76 -11.10
C LYS A 107 20.83 1.26 -10.75
N THR A 108 21.00 2.58 -10.67
CA THR A 108 22.29 3.22 -10.37
C THR A 108 22.35 3.82 -8.97
N ASP A 109 21.23 4.25 -8.39
CA ASP A 109 21.18 4.79 -7.02
C ASP A 109 20.80 3.71 -5.99
N LYS A 110 21.80 3.22 -5.25
CA LYS A 110 21.63 2.21 -4.19
C LYS A 110 20.96 2.75 -2.92
N ASN A 111 20.62 4.04 -2.88
CA ASN A 111 19.82 4.61 -1.79
C ASN A 111 18.32 4.57 -2.07
N LEU A 112 17.89 4.09 -3.23
CA LEU A 112 16.47 3.90 -3.57
C LEU A 112 16.11 2.42 -3.45
N LEU A 113 15.20 2.09 -2.54
CA LEU A 113 14.73 0.72 -2.33
C LEU A 113 13.24 0.60 -2.64
N LEU A 114 12.91 -0.33 -3.55
CA LEU A 114 11.54 -0.77 -3.75
C LEU A 114 11.24 -1.91 -2.78
N ILE A 115 10.30 -1.70 -1.86
CA ILE A 115 10.00 -2.60 -0.75
C ILE A 115 8.62 -3.23 -0.95
N ASP A 116 8.61 -4.54 -1.12
CA ASP A 116 7.41 -5.35 -0.98
C ASP A 116 7.15 -5.61 0.51
N SER A 117 6.14 -4.93 1.07
CA SER A 117 5.82 -4.99 2.50
C SER A 117 4.94 -6.19 2.88
N ARG A 118 4.64 -7.07 1.92
CA ARG A 118 3.79 -8.25 2.17
C ARG A 118 4.58 -9.35 2.86
N THR A 119 3.87 -10.30 3.48
CA THR A 119 4.51 -11.49 4.05
C THR A 119 5.13 -12.35 2.95
N GLU A 120 6.13 -13.15 3.31
CA GLU A 120 6.97 -13.91 2.36
C GLU A 120 6.17 -14.77 1.39
N ASN A 121 5.07 -15.38 1.83
CA ASN A 121 4.20 -16.17 0.95
C ASN A 121 3.63 -15.35 -0.22
N TRP A 122 3.32 -14.06 -0.02
CA TRP A 122 2.86 -13.17 -1.09
C TRP A 122 3.98 -12.76 -2.02
N TYR A 123 5.15 -12.44 -1.47
CA TYR A 123 6.33 -12.10 -2.24
C TYR A 123 6.77 -13.25 -3.15
N ASN A 124 6.85 -14.45 -2.59
CA ASN A 124 7.22 -15.68 -3.30
C ASN A 124 6.16 -16.13 -4.31
N HIS A 125 4.90 -15.69 -4.16
CA HIS A 125 3.86 -15.98 -5.14
C HIS A 125 4.08 -15.19 -6.43
N GLU A 126 4.25 -13.87 -6.32
CA GLU A 126 4.66 -12.96 -7.40
C GLU A 126 4.96 -11.58 -6.84
N THR A 127 5.89 -10.82 -7.43
CA THR A 127 6.22 -9.45 -7.01
C THR A 127 6.70 -8.59 -8.19
N ILE A 128 6.87 -7.29 -7.97
CA ILE A 128 7.47 -6.36 -8.93
C ILE A 128 8.97 -6.64 -9.02
N ALA A 129 9.50 -6.75 -10.25
CA ALA A 129 10.93 -6.93 -10.46
C ALA A 129 11.74 -5.83 -9.75
N THR A 130 12.88 -6.19 -9.15
CA THR A 130 13.75 -5.35 -8.30
C THR A 130 13.26 -5.07 -6.88
N ALA A 131 12.03 -5.46 -6.52
CA ALA A 131 11.56 -5.34 -5.14
C ALA A 131 12.31 -6.31 -4.21
N ILE A 132 12.72 -5.81 -3.05
CA ILE A 132 13.16 -6.64 -1.92
C ILE A 132 11.98 -6.85 -0.97
N ASN A 133 11.91 -8.03 -0.35
CA ASN A 133 10.85 -8.31 0.61
C ASN A 133 11.26 -7.85 2.00
N VAL A 134 10.48 -6.94 2.59
CA VAL A 134 10.55 -6.63 4.02
C VAL A 134 9.11 -6.67 4.56
N PRO A 135 8.63 -7.85 4.99
CA PRO A 135 7.30 -8.00 5.58
C PRO A 135 7.01 -6.95 6.64
N TYR A 136 5.81 -6.35 6.59
CA TYR A 136 5.43 -5.28 7.52
C TYR A 136 5.59 -5.68 9.00
N VAL A 137 5.44 -6.97 9.32
CA VAL A 137 5.64 -7.49 10.67
C VAL A 137 7.07 -7.31 11.17
N TYR A 138 8.07 -7.33 10.28
CA TYR A 138 9.47 -7.11 10.62
C TYR A 138 9.76 -5.63 10.97
N THR A 139 8.83 -4.71 10.73
CA THR A 139 8.94 -3.33 11.28
C THR A 139 8.50 -3.23 12.74
N LYS A 140 8.05 -4.32 13.36
CA LYS A 140 7.56 -4.36 14.75
C LYS A 140 8.59 -5.01 15.67
N LYS A 141 9.52 -4.22 16.21
CA LYS A 141 10.59 -4.67 17.15
C LYS A 141 10.09 -5.54 18.30
N SER A 142 8.87 -5.28 18.80
CA SER A 142 8.28 -6.04 19.91
C SER A 142 7.87 -7.47 19.54
N GLN A 143 7.69 -7.76 18.25
CA GLN A 143 7.29 -9.07 17.74
C GLN A 143 8.45 -9.80 17.08
N TYR A 144 9.28 -9.07 16.33
CA TYR A 144 10.36 -9.60 15.50
C TYR A 144 11.64 -8.77 15.69
N PRO A 145 12.34 -8.89 16.83
CA PRO A 145 13.45 -7.99 17.17
C PRO A 145 14.67 -8.17 16.26
N ASP A 146 14.96 -9.39 15.82
CA ASP A 146 16.12 -9.71 14.97
C ASP A 146 15.85 -9.23 13.54
N GLU A 147 14.71 -9.60 12.97
CA GLU A 147 14.30 -9.16 11.62
C GLU A 147 14.09 -7.63 11.57
N PHE A 148 13.68 -7.02 12.68
CA PHE A 148 13.63 -5.56 12.79
C PHE A 148 15.01 -4.93 12.69
N ALA A 149 16.02 -5.49 13.35
CA ALA A 149 17.39 -5.00 13.24
C ALA A 149 17.93 -5.16 11.81
N GLU A 150 17.69 -6.30 11.17
CA GLU A 150 18.07 -6.58 9.77
C GLU A 150 17.37 -5.63 8.78
N ALA A 151 16.07 -5.34 9.00
CA ALA A 151 15.32 -4.38 8.19
C ALA A 151 15.91 -2.97 8.32
N LEU A 152 16.24 -2.52 9.53
CA LEU A 152 16.87 -1.22 9.75
C LEU A 152 18.26 -1.14 9.10
N GLU A 153 19.07 -2.17 9.21
CA GLU A 153 20.37 -2.25 8.53
C GLU A 153 20.20 -2.12 7.01
N THR A 154 19.26 -2.88 6.44
CA THR A 154 18.89 -2.80 5.02
C THR A 154 18.49 -1.38 4.62
N PHE A 155 17.78 -0.67 5.48
CA PHE A 155 17.35 0.71 5.27
C PHE A 155 18.45 1.76 5.54
N GLY A 156 19.66 1.33 5.94
CA GLY A 156 20.78 2.24 6.25
C GLY A 156 20.64 2.95 7.60
N VAL A 157 19.92 2.35 8.54
CA VAL A 157 19.70 2.85 9.90
C VAL A 157 20.49 2.00 10.88
N VAL A 158 21.19 2.64 11.81
CA VAL A 158 22.00 1.97 12.84
C VAL A 158 21.50 2.38 14.23
N GLU A 159 21.39 1.42 15.15
CA GLU A 159 21.11 1.72 16.56
C GLU A 159 22.43 2.05 17.29
N LYS A 160 22.53 3.25 17.88
CA LYS A 160 23.67 3.71 18.69
C LYS A 160 23.17 4.26 20.02
N ASN A 161 23.63 3.68 21.13
CA ASN A 161 23.28 4.12 22.50
C ASN A 161 21.75 4.21 22.73
N GLY A 162 20.98 3.23 22.22
CA GLY A 162 19.53 3.18 22.34
C GLY A 162 18.77 4.22 21.49
N LYS A 163 19.42 4.82 20.50
CA LYS A 163 18.80 5.73 19.52
C LYS A 163 19.09 5.27 18.09
N TYR A 164 18.16 5.53 17.19
CA TYR A 164 18.34 5.26 15.76
C TYR A 164 19.02 6.43 15.04
N ASP A 165 20.09 6.12 14.31
CA ASP A 165 20.85 7.05 13.48
C ASP A 165 20.37 6.95 12.03
N PHE A 166 19.66 7.98 11.56
CA PHE A 166 19.08 8.06 10.22
C PHE A 166 19.97 8.80 9.20
N THR A 167 21.22 9.10 9.55
CA THR A 167 22.13 9.86 8.68
C THR A 167 22.25 9.24 7.29
N ASN A 168 22.32 7.90 7.22
CA ASN A 168 22.45 7.13 5.98
C ASN A 168 21.12 6.47 5.55
N ALA A 169 19.99 6.88 6.14
CA ALA A 169 18.69 6.28 5.83
C ALA A 169 18.39 6.37 4.33
N LYS A 170 17.93 5.28 3.74
CA LYS A 170 17.59 5.16 2.32
C LYS A 170 16.18 5.70 2.04
N THR A 171 15.89 5.98 0.78
CA THR A 171 14.53 6.28 0.34
C THR A 171 13.80 4.97 0.06
N LEU A 172 12.67 4.76 0.74
CA LEU A 172 11.86 3.55 0.67
C LEU A 172 10.60 3.83 -0.15
N LEU A 173 10.42 3.15 -1.27
CA LEU A 173 9.12 3.06 -1.96
C LEU A 173 8.43 1.77 -1.55
N MET A 174 7.42 1.88 -0.70
CA MET A 174 6.74 0.73 -0.10
C MET A 174 5.42 0.43 -0.80
N PHE A 175 5.12 -0.85 -1.03
CA PHE A 175 3.85 -1.30 -1.60
C PHE A 175 3.34 -2.56 -0.93
N CYS A 176 2.07 -2.88 -1.14
CA CYS A 176 1.50 -4.18 -0.77
C CYS A 176 0.46 -4.64 -1.80
N ASN A 177 -0.61 -5.33 -1.40
CA ASN A 177 -1.52 -5.96 -2.37
C ASN A 177 -2.36 -4.98 -3.19
N ALA A 178 -2.92 -3.95 -2.57
CA ALA A 178 -3.90 -3.07 -3.21
C ALA A 178 -4.21 -1.83 -2.37
N ILE A 179 -5.09 -0.96 -2.88
CA ILE A 179 -5.61 0.22 -2.16
C ILE A 179 -6.30 -0.09 -0.82
N TRP A 180 -6.71 -1.35 -0.61
CA TRP A 180 -7.39 -1.81 0.60
C TRP A 180 -6.45 -2.52 1.59
N CYS A 181 -5.19 -2.72 1.21
CA CYS A 181 -4.21 -3.44 2.01
C CYS A 181 -3.54 -2.50 3.02
N GLY A 182 -3.60 -2.88 4.30
CA GLY A 182 -3.03 -2.09 5.41
C GLY A 182 -1.57 -2.37 5.73
N GLN A 183 -0.90 -3.30 5.03
CA GLN A 183 0.45 -3.76 5.40
C GLN A 183 1.51 -2.68 5.20
N SER A 184 1.59 -2.03 4.02
CA SER A 184 2.54 -0.93 3.82
C SER A 184 2.21 0.32 4.64
N PRO A 185 0.93 0.74 4.82
CA PRO A 185 0.59 1.79 5.80
C PRO A 185 1.04 1.49 7.23
N GLU A 186 0.86 0.26 7.69
CA GLU A 186 1.29 -0.14 9.04
C GLU A 186 2.82 -0.11 9.15
N ALA A 187 3.54 -0.63 8.15
CA ALA A 187 5.01 -0.58 8.12
C ALA A 187 5.53 0.87 8.20
N MET A 188 4.96 1.76 7.39
CA MET A 188 5.31 3.19 7.43
C MET A 188 5.01 3.82 8.79
N LYS A 189 3.90 3.46 9.43
CA LYS A 189 3.53 3.96 10.76
C LYS A 189 4.55 3.55 11.83
N GLU A 190 4.99 2.29 11.84
CA GLU A 190 6.02 1.81 12.78
C GLU A 190 7.36 2.51 12.55
N LEU A 191 7.77 2.68 11.28
CA LEU A 191 8.98 3.43 10.92
C LEU A 191 8.90 4.91 11.34
N ILE A 192 7.74 5.56 11.18
CA ILE A 192 7.50 6.92 11.67
C ILE A 192 7.66 6.98 13.20
N ALA A 193 7.14 5.99 13.92
CA ALA A 193 7.15 5.97 15.39
C ALA A 193 8.58 5.96 15.96
N ILE A 194 9.53 5.35 15.25
CA ILE A 194 10.95 5.34 15.63
C ILE A 194 11.76 6.54 15.09
N GLY A 195 11.13 7.40 14.29
CA GLY A 195 11.74 8.62 13.76
C GLY A 195 12.28 8.54 12.33
N TYR A 196 11.91 7.52 11.55
CA TYR A 196 12.33 7.43 10.15
C TYR A 196 11.86 8.67 9.36
N PRO A 197 12.73 9.33 8.58
CA PRO A 197 12.36 10.57 7.89
C PRO A 197 11.23 10.33 6.88
N GLN A 198 10.10 11.02 7.05
CA GLN A 198 8.89 10.79 6.24
C GLN A 198 9.09 11.13 4.76
N GLU A 199 9.89 12.15 4.48
CA GLU A 199 10.27 12.55 3.12
C GLU A 199 11.10 11.51 2.37
N LYS A 200 11.73 10.58 3.11
CA LYS A 200 12.43 9.40 2.57
C LYS A 200 11.49 8.19 2.44
N MET A 201 10.20 8.33 2.72
CA MET A 201 9.20 7.28 2.46
C MET A 201 8.28 7.72 1.32
N LYS A 202 8.05 6.79 0.40
CA LYS A 202 7.13 6.89 -0.75
C LYS A 202 6.19 5.70 -0.67
N TRP A 203 4.96 5.88 -1.12
CA TRP A 203 3.95 4.83 -1.05
C TRP A 203 3.31 4.57 -2.40
N TYR A 204 3.50 3.35 -2.92
CA TYR A 204 2.71 2.88 -4.05
C TYR A 204 1.42 2.26 -3.53
N ARG A 205 0.40 3.12 -3.39
CA ARG A 205 -0.92 2.79 -2.83
C ARG A 205 -1.66 1.73 -3.65
N GLY A 206 -1.49 1.76 -4.97
CA GLY A 206 -2.16 0.83 -5.90
C GLY A 206 -1.73 -0.63 -5.69
N GLY A 207 -0.49 -0.84 -5.25
CA GLY A 207 0.04 -2.17 -4.97
C GLY A 207 0.03 -3.10 -6.18
N MET A 208 0.12 -4.40 -5.90
CA MET A 208 0.13 -5.44 -6.94
C MET A 208 -1.14 -5.47 -7.78
N GLN A 209 -2.32 -5.22 -7.22
CA GLN A 209 -3.57 -5.19 -7.99
C GLN A 209 -3.53 -4.11 -9.08
N SER A 210 -3.09 -2.88 -8.75
CA SER A 210 -3.01 -1.81 -9.75
C SER A 210 -1.94 -2.12 -10.80
N TRP A 211 -0.78 -2.63 -10.37
CA TRP A 211 0.31 -3.04 -11.25
C TRP A 211 -0.13 -4.10 -12.29
N LEU A 212 -0.81 -5.14 -11.81
CA LEU A 212 -1.35 -6.22 -12.64
C LEU A 212 -2.50 -5.75 -13.54
N SER A 213 -3.31 -4.79 -13.08
CA SER A 213 -4.47 -4.28 -13.83
C SER A 213 -4.08 -3.59 -15.13
N VAL A 214 -2.89 -2.99 -15.18
CA VAL A 214 -2.35 -2.32 -16.37
C VAL A 214 -1.39 -3.21 -17.17
N GLY A 215 -1.28 -4.50 -16.82
CA GLY A 215 -0.48 -5.47 -17.58
C GLY A 215 1.04 -5.32 -17.41
N LEU A 216 1.51 -4.70 -16.33
CA LEU A 216 2.94 -4.62 -16.04
C LEU A 216 3.48 -5.96 -15.52
N SER A 217 4.75 -6.24 -15.83
CA SER A 217 5.36 -7.55 -15.58
C SER A 217 5.68 -7.78 -14.09
N THR A 218 5.59 -9.05 -13.70
CA THR A 218 5.98 -9.54 -12.36
C THR A 218 7.03 -10.64 -12.50
N ILE A 219 7.64 -10.99 -11.37
CA ILE A 219 8.53 -12.15 -11.25
C ILE A 219 8.06 -13.04 -10.10
N LYS A 220 8.50 -14.30 -10.11
CA LYS A 220 8.56 -15.15 -8.93
C LYS A 220 10.02 -15.17 -8.47
N PRO A 221 10.33 -14.61 -7.29
CA PRO A 221 11.68 -14.57 -6.73
C PRO A 221 12.35 -15.94 -6.62
#